data_AF-A0A8S8YWV1-F1
#
_entry.id   AF-A0A8S8YWV1-F1
#
_cell.length_a   1.000
_cell.length_b   1.000
_cell.length_c   1.000
_cell.angle_alpha   90.00
_cell.angle_beta   90.00
_cell.angle_gamma   90.00
#
_symmetry.space_group_name_H-M   'P 1'
#
loop_
_entity.id
_entity.type
_entity.pdbx_description
1 polymer ?
#
loop_
_entity_poly.entity_id
_entity_poly.type
_entity_poly.pdbx_seq_one_letter_code
_entity_poly.pdbx_strand_id
1 'polypeptide(L)'
;MIAFGISYTDGAPGISEGVTIWPLFVVLGLPALLVYWMYTNGLPAENQLSEAGHIAGILPSGMTDMEYEEWESEEKDLIESLRMKAVMASPVVSLAVAGQFLDGIATAIGISEFGYGEKHVFSARIIDVFGSPYGFTAIKLLLGGLIWYFFAIANFEYRQKHLRILISMVILTVGMAPGLRNVGRAALGV
;
A
#
# COMPACT_ATOMS: atom_id res chain seq x y z
N MET A 1 -25.23 4.12 19.27
CA MET A 1 -25.03 2.92 18.44
C MET A 1 -25.92 3.08 17.22
N ILE A 2 -25.37 3.65 16.13
CA ILE A 2 -26.14 3.93 14.90
C ILE A 2 -25.90 2.75 13.97
N ALA A 3 -26.95 1.96 13.77
CA ALA A 3 -26.97 0.82 12.86
C ALA A 3 -27.28 1.31 11.43
N PHE A 4 -26.36 1.11 10.51
CA PHE A 4 -26.65 1.14 9.07
C PHE A 4 -27.01 -0.27 8.62
N GLY A 5 -28.27 -0.66 8.82
CA GLY A 5 -28.85 -1.86 8.25
C GLY A 5 -29.74 -1.49 7.07
N ILE A 6 -29.36 -1.89 5.85
CA ILE A 6 -30.30 -1.95 4.72
C ILE A 6 -30.75 -3.40 4.66
N SER A 7 -32.00 -3.65 5.07
CA SER A 7 -32.66 -4.94 5.01
C SER A 7 -33.40 -5.06 3.67
N TYR A 8 -33.17 -6.16 2.94
CA TYR A 8 -34.05 -6.59 1.85
C TYR A 8 -34.69 -7.92 2.29
N THR A 9 -36.01 -7.99 2.17
CA THR A 9 -36.86 -9.11 2.59
C THR A 9 -37.06 -10.14 1.47
N ASP A 10 -36.75 -11.39 1.80
CA ASP A 10 -37.31 -12.69 1.39
C ASP A 10 -37.64 -13.01 -0.09
N GLY A 11 -36.91 -13.98 -0.66
CA GLY A 11 -37.51 -15.27 -1.03
C GLY A 11 -36.94 -16.05 -2.23
N ALA A 12 -36.00 -17.00 -1.98
CA ALA A 12 -35.90 -18.32 -2.67
C ALA A 12 -34.79 -19.22 -2.05
N PRO A 13 -35.00 -20.53 -1.89
CA PRO A 13 -33.97 -21.44 -1.38
C PRO A 13 -32.96 -21.77 -2.50
N GLY A 14 -31.74 -21.23 -2.39
CA GLY A 14 -30.62 -21.62 -3.26
C GLY A 14 -29.80 -20.46 -3.85
N ILE A 15 -30.17 -19.21 -3.60
CA ILE A 15 -29.35 -18.03 -3.91
C ILE A 15 -29.20 -17.28 -2.60
N SER A 16 -27.98 -17.10 -2.10
CA SER A 16 -27.74 -16.16 -1.01
C SER A 16 -28.08 -14.76 -1.52
N GLU A 17 -29.28 -14.29 -1.20
CA GLU A 17 -29.79 -12.98 -1.58
C GLU A 17 -28.91 -11.87 -0.97
N GLY A 18 -28.19 -11.15 -1.83
CA GLY A 18 -27.54 -9.88 -1.49
C GLY A 18 -26.08 -9.81 -1.89
N VAL A 19 -25.77 -8.97 -2.88
CA VAL A 19 -24.41 -8.42 -3.06
C VAL A 19 -24.08 -7.68 -1.75
N THR A 20 -23.11 -8.18 -1.01
CA THR A 20 -22.67 -7.58 0.25
C THR A 20 -21.67 -6.46 -0.08
N ILE A 21 -22.14 -5.21 -0.09
CA ILE A 21 -21.35 -4.04 -0.58
C ILE A 21 -20.44 -3.45 0.51
N TRP A 22 -20.73 -3.66 1.80
CA TRP A 22 -19.96 -3.07 2.89
C TRP A 22 -18.44 -3.38 2.87
N PRO A 23 -17.95 -4.58 2.45
CA PRO A 23 -16.52 -4.86 2.35
C PRO A 23 -15.83 -3.97 1.33
N LEU A 24 -16.52 -3.57 0.27
CA LEU A 24 -15.97 -2.65 -0.74
C LEU A 24 -15.61 -1.30 -0.11
N PHE A 25 -16.49 -0.76 0.74
CA PHE A 25 -16.25 0.50 1.43
C PHE A 25 -15.09 0.41 2.43
N VAL A 26 -14.96 -0.71 3.15
CA VAL A 26 -13.87 -0.90 4.11
C VAL A 26 -12.53 -1.10 3.40
N VAL A 27 -12.50 -2.01 2.42
CA VAL A 27 -11.27 -2.41 1.74
C VAL A 27 -10.75 -1.33 0.78
N LEU A 28 -11.62 -0.47 0.23
CA LEU A 28 -11.16 0.69 -0.54
C LEU A 28 -10.97 1.93 0.34
N GLY A 29 -11.84 2.13 1.33
CA GLY A 29 -11.83 3.31 2.20
C GLY A 29 -10.60 3.37 3.10
N LEU A 30 -10.23 2.26 3.77
CA LEU A 30 -9.06 2.26 4.67
C LEU A 30 -7.74 2.50 3.93
N PRO A 31 -7.45 1.85 2.78
CA PRO A 31 -6.26 2.20 1.99
C PRO A 31 -6.30 3.61 1.42
N ALA A 32 -7.47 4.14 1.02
CA ALA A 32 -7.57 5.53 0.58
C ALA A 32 -7.24 6.52 1.69
N LEU A 33 -7.70 6.26 2.92
CA LEU A 33 -7.33 7.04 4.11
C LEU A 33 -5.82 6.95 4.39
N LEU A 34 -5.21 5.78 4.20
CA LEU A 34 -3.76 5.61 4.33
C LEU A 34 -3.01 6.45 3.28
N VAL A 35 -3.42 6.43 2.01
CA VAL A 35 -2.82 7.29 0.96
C VAL A 35 -2.97 8.76 1.32
N TYR A 36 -4.15 9.18 1.77
CA TYR A 36 -4.39 10.56 2.19
C TYR A 36 -3.49 10.96 3.37
N TRP A 37 -3.35 10.08 4.36
CA TRP A 37 -2.44 10.31 5.49
C TRP A 37 -0.98 10.40 5.05
N MET A 38 -0.51 9.49 4.19
CA MET A 38 0.85 9.53 3.65
C MET A 38 1.10 10.81 2.84
N TYR A 39 0.16 11.20 2.00
CA TYR A 39 0.25 12.40 1.17
C TYR A 39 0.31 13.66 2.04
N THR A 40 -0.60 13.81 3.00
CA THR A 40 -0.63 14.99 3.88
C THR A 40 0.61 15.12 4.78
N ASN A 41 1.19 14.01 5.22
CA ASN A 41 2.42 14.02 6.02
C ASN A 41 3.69 14.22 5.18
N GLY A 42 3.70 13.75 3.93
CA GLY A 42 4.84 13.84 3.04
C GLY A 42 4.93 15.14 2.25
N LEU A 43 3.78 15.75 1.91
CA LEU A 43 3.70 16.92 1.03
C LEU A 43 4.55 18.12 1.50
N PRO A 44 4.61 18.46 2.81
CA PRO A 44 5.45 19.57 3.26
C PRO A 44 6.94 19.34 2.97
N ALA A 45 7.42 18.10 3.13
CA ALA A 45 8.82 17.75 2.89
C ALA A 45 9.12 17.67 1.39
N GLU A 46 8.18 17.14 0.59
CA GLU A 46 8.32 17.10 -0.88
C GLU A 46 8.34 18.51 -1.47
N ASN A 47 7.53 19.44 -0.96
CA ASN A 47 7.53 20.83 -1.42
C ASN A 47 8.88 21.51 -1.14
N GLN A 48 9.44 21.34 0.06
CA GLN A 48 10.75 21.88 0.41
C GLN A 48 11.88 21.32 -0.47
N LEU A 49 11.85 20.02 -0.78
CA LEU A 49 12.80 19.41 -1.70
C LEU A 49 12.61 19.92 -3.12
N SER A 50 11.36 20.05 -3.58
CA SER A 50 11.05 20.53 -4.93
C SER A 50 11.44 22.00 -5.11
N GLU A 51 11.31 22.84 -4.07
CA GLU A 51 11.77 24.23 -4.09
C GLU A 51 13.29 24.33 -4.21
N ALA A 52 14.02 23.39 -3.60
CA ALA A 52 15.47 23.23 -3.78
C ALA A 52 15.85 22.57 -5.13
N GLY A 53 14.87 22.17 -5.96
CA GLY A 53 15.11 21.54 -7.26
C GLY A 53 15.37 20.02 -7.20
N HIS A 54 15.06 19.38 -6.08
CA HIS A 54 15.25 17.94 -5.86
C HIS A 54 13.95 17.16 -5.90
N ILE A 55 14.08 15.87 -6.22
CA ILE A 55 12.98 14.91 -6.18
C ILE A 55 13.37 13.83 -5.16
N ALA A 56 12.48 13.52 -4.21
CA ALA A 56 12.78 12.55 -3.18
C ALA A 56 13.18 11.17 -3.74
N GLY A 57 14.36 10.70 -3.33
CA GLY A 57 14.94 9.41 -3.75
C GLY A 57 15.55 9.42 -5.16
N ILE A 58 15.74 10.57 -5.79
CA ILE A 58 16.47 10.72 -7.06
C ILE A 58 17.65 11.66 -6.83
N LEU A 59 18.86 11.21 -7.16
CA LEU A 59 20.07 12.00 -7.06
C LEU A 59 20.05 13.20 -8.02
N PRO A 60 20.73 14.32 -7.66
CA PRO A 60 20.93 15.45 -8.56
C PRO A 60 21.46 15.02 -9.95
N SER A 61 21.08 15.76 -10.98
CA SER A 61 21.43 15.38 -12.37
C SER A 61 22.94 15.36 -12.57
N GLY A 62 23.47 14.24 -13.08
CA GLY A 62 24.89 14.08 -13.38
C GLY A 62 25.74 13.58 -12.22
N MET A 63 25.14 13.36 -11.04
CA MET A 63 25.81 12.79 -9.87
C MET A 63 25.59 11.27 -9.81
N THR A 64 26.66 10.54 -9.55
CA THR A 64 26.64 9.10 -9.25
C THR A 64 26.44 8.84 -7.75
N ASP A 65 26.06 7.62 -7.38
CA ASP A 65 25.88 7.25 -5.97
C ASP A 65 27.17 7.39 -5.15
N MET A 66 28.31 7.03 -5.73
CA MET A 66 29.63 7.18 -5.09
C MET A 66 29.99 8.66 -4.85
N GLU A 67 29.74 9.51 -5.83
CA GLU A 67 29.96 10.97 -5.68
C GLU A 67 29.02 11.55 -4.63
N TYR A 68 27.77 11.07 -4.55
CA TYR A 68 26.82 11.51 -3.53
C TYR A 68 27.25 11.08 -2.12
N GLU A 69 27.80 9.88 -1.95
CA GLU A 69 28.31 9.42 -0.66
C GLU A 69 29.46 10.28 -0.14
N GLU A 70 30.40 10.64 -1.01
CA GLU A 70 31.56 11.48 -0.69
C GLU A 70 31.23 12.97 -0.58
N TRP A 71 30.08 13.39 -1.10
CA TRP A 71 29.65 14.78 -1.06
C TRP A 71 29.27 15.20 0.36
N GLU A 72 29.89 16.24 0.89
CA GLU A 72 29.48 16.90 2.14
C GLU A 72 28.96 18.31 1.80
N SER A 73 27.66 18.54 1.98
CA SER A 73 27.02 19.82 1.71
C SER A 73 25.74 20.00 2.53
N GLU A 74 25.37 21.25 2.81
CA GLU A 74 24.08 21.58 3.44
C GLU A 74 22.89 21.08 2.60
N GLU A 75 23.07 21.00 1.28
CA GLU A 75 22.09 20.48 0.32
C GLU A 75 21.86 18.97 0.50
N LYS A 76 22.94 18.20 0.68
CA LYS A 76 22.83 16.78 1.01
C LYS A 76 22.08 16.59 2.32
N ASP A 77 22.47 17.30 3.38
CA ASP A 77 21.81 17.20 4.69
C ASP A 77 20.30 17.52 4.63
N LEU A 78 19.92 18.50 3.80
CA LEU A 78 18.53 18.81 3.51
C LEU A 78 17.82 17.65 2.82
N ILE A 79 18.42 17.08 1.76
CA ILE A 79 17.89 15.91 1.07
C ILE A 79 17.72 14.75 2.04
N GLU A 80 18.74 14.44 2.85
CA GLU A 80 18.72 13.28 3.73
C GLU A 80 17.67 13.39 4.83
N SER A 81 17.51 14.58 5.41
CA SER A 81 16.56 14.85 6.49
C SER A 81 15.10 14.84 6.03
N LEU A 82 14.84 15.25 4.78
CA LEU A 82 13.48 15.34 4.24
C LEU A 82 13.04 14.08 3.47
N ARG A 83 13.97 13.30 2.89
CA ARG A 83 13.63 12.17 2.00
C ARG A 83 12.61 11.21 2.61
N MET A 84 12.75 10.87 3.89
CA MET A 84 11.90 9.90 4.59
C MET A 84 10.43 10.29 4.53
N LYS A 85 10.15 11.58 4.75
CA LYS A 85 8.78 12.12 4.71
C LYS A 85 8.35 12.37 3.27
N ALA A 86 9.20 12.97 2.46
CA ALA A 86 8.89 13.35 1.09
C ALA A 86 8.49 12.14 0.21
N VAL A 87 9.15 10.98 0.40
CA VAL A 87 8.78 9.73 -0.29
C VAL A 87 7.34 9.29 -0.01
N MET A 88 6.75 9.65 1.13
CA MET A 88 5.33 9.36 1.41
C MET A 88 4.37 10.07 0.44
N ALA A 89 4.76 11.25 -0.07
CA ALA A 89 3.97 12.00 -1.05
C ALA A 89 4.11 11.45 -2.46
N SER A 90 5.09 10.57 -2.73
CA SER A 90 5.24 9.94 -4.04
C SER A 90 4.00 9.09 -4.36
N PRO A 91 3.29 9.36 -5.48
CA PRO A 91 2.09 8.61 -5.82
C PRO A 91 2.37 7.12 -5.99
N VAL A 92 3.51 6.75 -6.57
CA VAL A 92 3.80 5.33 -6.86
C VAL A 92 4.13 4.57 -5.58
N VAL A 93 4.84 5.19 -4.64
CA VAL A 93 5.16 4.56 -3.35
C VAL A 93 3.93 4.47 -2.46
N SER A 94 3.18 5.56 -2.29
CA SER A 94 1.95 5.56 -1.49
C SER A 94 0.91 4.56 -2.01
N LEU A 95 0.73 4.47 -3.33
CA LEU A 95 -0.14 3.45 -3.93
C LEU A 95 0.39 2.03 -3.75
N ALA A 96 1.71 1.81 -3.83
CA ALA A 96 2.30 0.49 -3.60
C ALA A 96 2.08 0.01 -2.16
N VAL A 97 2.25 0.89 -1.17
CA VAL A 97 1.96 0.62 0.24
C VAL A 97 0.48 0.35 0.45
N ALA A 98 -0.38 1.21 -0.09
CA ALA A 98 -1.82 1.06 -0.01
C ALA A 98 -2.31 -0.23 -0.68
N GLY A 99 -1.69 -0.65 -1.77
CA GLY A 99 -1.99 -1.92 -2.46
C GLY A 99 -1.69 -3.13 -1.58
N GLN A 100 -0.59 -3.12 -0.81
CA GLN A 100 -0.33 -4.20 0.16
C GLN A 100 -1.40 -4.22 1.25
N PHE A 101 -1.76 -3.06 1.79
CA PHE A 101 -2.77 -2.96 2.83
C PHE A 101 -4.15 -3.42 2.34
N LEU A 102 -4.54 -3.01 1.12
CA LEU A 102 -5.77 -3.43 0.44
C LEU A 102 -5.85 -4.95 0.35
N ASP A 103 -4.79 -5.61 -0.12
CA ASP A 103 -4.72 -7.07 -0.17
C ASP A 103 -4.83 -7.74 1.20
N GLY A 104 -4.13 -7.17 2.18
CA GLY A 104 -4.17 -7.62 3.57
C GLY A 104 -5.57 -7.61 4.16
N ILE A 105 -6.32 -6.51 4.00
CA ILE A 105 -7.68 -6.38 4.54
C ILE A 105 -8.67 -7.23 3.72
N ALA A 106 -8.56 -7.21 2.38
CA ALA A 106 -9.44 -7.99 1.50
C ALA A 106 -9.41 -9.47 1.85
N THR A 107 -8.21 -10.00 2.09
CA THR A 107 -8.00 -11.41 2.44
C THR A 107 -8.53 -11.70 3.85
N ALA A 108 -8.27 -10.84 4.83
CA ALA A 108 -8.73 -11.05 6.20
C ALA A 108 -10.27 -11.07 6.27
N ILE A 109 -10.95 -10.11 5.64
CA ILE A 109 -12.42 -10.04 5.59
C ILE A 109 -12.99 -11.24 4.81
N GLY A 110 -12.37 -11.61 3.68
CA GLY A 110 -12.81 -12.78 2.91
C GLY A 110 -12.79 -14.08 3.72
N ILE A 111 -11.76 -14.27 4.56
CA ILE A 111 -11.65 -15.47 5.39
C ILE A 111 -12.60 -15.39 6.60
N SER A 112 -12.68 -14.24 7.28
CA SER A 112 -13.49 -14.12 8.51
C SER A 112 -14.99 -14.09 8.26
N GLU A 113 -15.45 -13.34 7.25
CA GLU A 113 -16.88 -13.06 7.05
C GLU A 113 -17.52 -13.97 5.99
N PHE A 114 -16.77 -14.36 4.96
CA PHE A 114 -17.30 -15.15 3.85
C PHE A 114 -16.93 -16.64 3.94
N GLY A 115 -16.20 -17.04 4.99
CA GLY A 115 -15.86 -18.44 5.25
C GLY A 115 -15.12 -19.09 4.08
N TYR A 116 -14.35 -18.32 3.31
CA TYR A 116 -13.62 -18.85 2.16
C TYR A 116 -12.77 -20.02 2.61
N GLY A 117 -13.12 -21.22 2.12
CA GLY A 117 -12.30 -22.42 2.31
C GLY A 117 -10.89 -22.09 1.85
N GLU A 118 -9.94 -22.26 2.76
CA GLU A 118 -8.61 -21.70 2.59
C GLU A 118 -7.83 -22.46 1.50
N LYS A 119 -7.91 -21.97 0.27
CA LYS A 119 -7.27 -22.58 -0.92
C LYS A 119 -5.80 -22.17 -1.10
N HIS A 120 -5.28 -21.25 -0.28
CA HIS A 120 -3.92 -20.74 -0.38
C HIS A 120 -3.06 -21.21 0.80
N VAL A 121 -2.10 -22.11 0.52
CA VAL A 121 -1.16 -22.71 1.49
C VAL A 121 -0.36 -21.66 2.26
N PHE A 122 -0.09 -20.49 1.66
CA PHE A 122 0.67 -19.42 2.28
C PHE A 122 -0.15 -18.60 3.29
N SER A 123 -1.38 -18.24 2.94
CA SER A 123 -2.33 -17.56 3.84
C SER A 123 -2.71 -18.46 5.02
N ALA A 124 -2.98 -19.75 4.74
CA ALA A 124 -3.27 -20.76 5.76
C ALA A 124 -2.13 -20.87 6.77
N ARG A 125 -0.89 -20.94 6.29
CA ARG A 125 0.28 -21.05 7.17
C ARG A 125 0.51 -19.81 8.05
N ILE A 126 0.21 -18.63 7.52
CA ILE A 126 0.28 -17.39 8.31
C ILE A 126 -0.82 -17.37 9.38
N ILE A 127 -2.02 -17.82 9.03
CA ILE A 127 -3.16 -17.87 9.95
C ILE A 127 -2.97 -18.92 11.03
N ASP A 128 -2.38 -20.08 10.71
CA ASP A 128 -2.00 -21.10 11.68
C ASP A 128 -0.95 -20.59 12.68
N VAL A 129 -0.02 -19.74 12.24
CA VAL A 129 1.03 -19.16 13.10
C VAL A 129 0.50 -18.02 13.97
N PHE A 130 -0.37 -17.16 13.42
CA PHE A 130 -0.91 -15.99 14.13
C PHE A 130 -2.24 -16.26 14.87
N GLY A 131 -2.88 -17.39 14.62
CA GLY A 131 -4.20 -17.75 15.15
C GLY A 131 -5.34 -16.84 14.67
N SER A 132 -5.12 -15.99 13.67
CA SER A 132 -6.09 -14.98 13.22
C SER A 132 -5.91 -14.58 11.76
N PRO A 133 -7.00 -14.45 10.96
CA PRO A 133 -6.98 -13.90 9.60
C PRO A 133 -6.35 -12.51 9.48
N TYR A 134 -6.45 -11.71 10.55
CA TYR A 134 -5.86 -10.37 10.62
C TYR A 134 -4.33 -10.38 10.70
N GLY A 135 -3.70 -11.52 11.03
CA GLY A 135 -2.25 -11.67 10.99
C GLY A 135 -1.66 -11.44 9.59
N PHE A 136 -2.40 -11.84 8.55
CA PHE A 136 -2.01 -11.56 7.17
C PHE A 136 -2.03 -10.06 6.85
N THR A 137 -3.03 -9.33 7.34
CA THR A 137 -3.09 -7.87 7.21
C THR A 137 -1.89 -7.20 7.88
N ALA A 138 -1.49 -7.66 9.07
CA ALA A 138 -0.35 -7.12 9.79
C ALA A 138 0.97 -7.33 9.01
N ILE A 139 1.19 -8.52 8.46
CA ILE A 139 2.37 -8.82 7.61
C ILE A 139 2.38 -7.93 6.36
N LYS A 140 1.22 -7.76 5.71
CA LYS A 140 1.10 -6.90 4.52
C LYS A 140 1.36 -5.43 4.83
N LEU A 141 0.89 -4.94 5.98
CA LEU A 141 1.21 -3.59 6.45
C LEU A 141 2.71 -3.45 6.74
N LEU A 142 3.33 -4.44 7.37
CA LEU A 142 4.78 -4.46 7.60
C LEU A 142 5.53 -4.42 6.26
N LEU A 143 5.11 -5.23 5.28
CA LEU A 143 5.68 -5.21 3.93
C LEU A 143 5.51 -3.83 3.26
N GLY A 144 4.34 -3.20 3.40
CA GLY A 144 4.10 -1.82 2.96
C GLY A 144 5.07 -0.83 3.62
N GLY A 145 5.25 -0.92 4.93
CA GLY A 145 6.23 -0.12 5.66
C GLY A 145 7.67 -0.34 5.18
N LEU A 146 8.05 -1.59 4.92
CA LEU A 146 9.37 -1.95 4.38
C LEU A 146 9.58 -1.40 2.96
N ILE A 147 8.55 -1.43 2.11
CA ILE A 147 8.58 -0.81 0.78
C ILE A 147 8.81 0.68 0.90
N TRP A 148 8.04 1.38 1.75
CA TRP A 148 8.24 2.81 1.99
C TRP A 148 9.66 3.11 2.48
N TYR A 149 10.13 2.36 3.47
CA TYR A 149 11.48 2.51 4.03
C TYR A 149 12.57 2.28 2.96
N PHE A 150 12.43 1.25 2.14
CA PHE A 150 13.35 0.96 1.04
C PHE A 150 13.41 2.13 0.05
N PHE A 151 12.26 2.64 -0.40
CA PHE A 151 12.22 3.78 -1.33
C PHE A 151 12.69 5.09 -0.70
N ALA A 152 12.59 5.19 0.62
CA ALA A 152 13.08 6.35 1.34
C ALA A 152 14.61 6.39 1.38
N ILE A 153 15.28 5.26 1.61
CA ILE A 153 16.75 5.20 1.72
C ILE A 153 17.44 5.01 0.37
N ALA A 154 16.80 4.33 -0.58
CA ALA A 154 17.40 4.03 -1.86
C ALA A 154 17.66 5.31 -2.68
N ASN A 155 18.92 5.55 -3.02
CA ASN A 155 19.33 6.59 -3.95
C ASN A 155 19.25 6.04 -5.38
N PHE A 156 18.41 6.66 -6.22
CA PHE A 156 18.38 6.34 -7.65
C PHE A 156 19.08 7.45 -8.43
N GLU A 157 20.09 7.08 -9.23
CA GLU A 157 20.67 8.00 -10.19
C GLU A 157 19.60 8.57 -11.13
N TYR A 158 19.78 9.82 -11.58
CA TYR A 158 18.85 10.46 -12.52
C TYR A 158 18.61 9.63 -13.79
N ARG A 159 19.66 8.96 -14.29
CA ARG A 159 19.58 8.05 -15.45
C ARG A 159 18.68 6.83 -15.19
N GLN A 160 18.57 6.39 -13.94
CA GLN A 160 17.82 5.20 -13.52
C GLN A 160 16.39 5.51 -13.05
N LYS A 161 15.89 6.75 -13.25
CA LYS A 161 14.53 7.15 -12.88
C LYS A 161 13.43 6.23 -13.42
N HIS A 162 13.61 5.70 -14.62
CA HIS A 162 12.65 4.78 -15.23
C HIS A 162 12.65 3.40 -14.56
N LEU A 163 13.81 2.94 -14.07
CA LEU A 163 13.92 1.71 -13.31
C LEU A 163 13.18 1.84 -11.97
N ARG A 164 13.32 2.99 -11.29
CA ARG A 164 12.56 3.29 -10.06
C ARG A 164 11.05 3.15 -10.28
N ILE A 165 10.53 3.72 -11.37
CA ILE A 165 9.10 3.62 -11.72
C ILE A 165 8.71 2.17 -12.01
N LEU A 166 9.53 1.42 -12.75
CA LEU A 166 9.25 0.02 -13.10
C LEU A 166 9.18 -0.87 -11.86
N ILE A 167 10.16 -0.75 -10.94
CA ILE A 167 10.18 -1.51 -9.67
C ILE A 167 8.93 -1.16 -8.85
N SER A 168 8.61 0.13 -8.75
CA SER A 168 7.43 0.59 -8.02
C SER A 168 6.13 0.03 -8.62
N MET A 169 6.03 -0.04 -9.95
CA MET A 169 4.88 -0.60 -10.67
C MET A 169 4.73 -2.10 -10.43
N VAL A 170 5.84 -2.84 -10.40
CA VAL A 170 5.83 -4.28 -10.07
C VAL A 170 5.32 -4.49 -8.65
N ILE A 171 5.87 -3.76 -7.67
CA ILE A 171 5.47 -3.86 -6.26
C ILE A 171 3.99 -3.47 -6.08
N LEU A 172 3.55 -2.41 -6.75
CA LEU A 172 2.15 -2.00 -6.79
C LEU A 172 1.26 -3.13 -7.30
N THR A 173 1.63 -3.75 -8.43
CA THR A 173 0.87 -4.84 -9.04
C THR A 173 0.77 -6.05 -8.11
N VAL A 174 1.86 -6.40 -7.41
CA VAL A 174 1.91 -7.52 -6.45
C VAL A 174 0.94 -7.32 -5.28
N GLY A 175 0.66 -6.08 -4.86
CA GLY A 175 -0.35 -5.78 -3.83
C GLY A 175 -1.76 -5.60 -4.41
N MET A 176 -1.92 -4.73 -5.39
CA MET A 176 -3.23 -4.37 -5.95
C MET A 176 -3.92 -5.52 -6.66
N ALA A 177 -3.21 -6.33 -7.44
CA ALA A 177 -3.85 -7.40 -8.22
C ALA A 177 -4.56 -8.45 -7.34
N PRO A 178 -3.91 -9.05 -6.32
CA PRO A 178 -4.62 -9.96 -5.42
C PRO A 178 -5.67 -9.24 -4.58
N GLY A 179 -5.40 -8.01 -4.12
CA GLY A 179 -6.35 -7.27 -3.30
C GLY A 179 -7.65 -6.92 -4.03
N LEU A 180 -7.58 -6.37 -5.25
CA LEU A 180 -8.77 -6.09 -6.06
C LEU A 180 -9.53 -7.37 -6.42
N ARG A 181 -8.80 -8.47 -6.70
CA ARG A 181 -9.42 -9.78 -6.93
C ARG A 181 -10.22 -10.22 -5.70
N ASN A 182 -9.64 -10.11 -4.51
CA ASN A 182 -10.29 -10.53 -3.26
C ASN A 182 -11.49 -9.63 -2.92
N VAL A 183 -11.41 -8.33 -3.20
CA VAL A 183 -12.56 -7.41 -3.10
C VAL A 183 -13.69 -7.79 -4.05
N GLY A 184 -13.36 -8.05 -5.32
CA GLY A 184 -14.35 -8.45 -6.32
C GLY A 184 -15.06 -9.75 -5.93
N ARG A 185 -14.30 -10.70 -5.38
CA ARG A 185 -14.83 -11.94 -4.81
C ARG A 185 -15.76 -11.69 -3.62
N ALA A 186 -15.34 -10.86 -2.67
CA ALA A 186 -16.15 -10.52 -1.49
C ALA A 186 -17.46 -9.82 -1.88
N ALA A 187 -17.41 -8.92 -2.86
CA ALA A 187 -18.61 -8.24 -3.38
C ALA A 187 -19.57 -9.23 -4.08
N LEU A 188 -19.04 -10.21 -4.80
CA LEU A 188 -19.83 -11.23 -5.51
C LEU A 188 -20.24 -12.41 -4.62
N GLY A 189 -19.70 -12.52 -3.39
CA GLY A 189 -19.97 -13.62 -2.46
C GLY A 189 -19.38 -14.98 -2.86
N VAL A 190 -18.27 -15.01 -3.63
CA VAL A 190 -17.68 -16.24 -4.23
C VAL A 190 -16.22 -16.51 -3.88
#